data_AF-A0A7X3V2S5-F1
#
_entry.id   AF-A0A7X3V2S5-F1
#
_cell.length_a   1.000
_cell.length_b   1.000
_cell.length_c   1.000
_cell.angle_alpha   90.00
_cell.angle_beta   90.00
_cell.angle_gamma   90.00
#
_symmetry.space_group_name_H-M   'P 1'
#
loop_
_entity.id
_entity.type
_entity.pdbx_description
1 polymer ?
#
loop_
_entity_poly.entity_id
_entity_poly.type
_entity_poly.pdbx_seq_one_letter_code
_entity_poly.pdbx_strand_id
1 'polypeptide(L)'
;MRTALGVVVASALCAIVPSGRAVAQEAAGGTEAATFTLAGQIVDAVNGAPVIAALVKVPALRLVATSGVNGRFRLADFPEGTWDIVVEQLGYHTLTGSVTVAEGNGLNLRLNPDPVALDEIRAGGLTYRTRLKRRRNASRARSYELAGEALWNTRHENVWDLVGSREGFHFQGYSNYGCPLATIYGVPVVVGLYVDDRAVRIGIFDQYKPADFALVEVYEFGAAIKAYTQPYLDRMTRERRVAVSSTPSLCPPEPRTIYRRGRYVQVPPGTGPGGAG
;
A
#
# COMPACT_ATOMS: atom_id res chain seq x y z
N MET A 1 17.93 -10.88 98.06
CA MET A 1 17.57 -9.98 96.93
C MET A 1 18.84 -9.79 96.10
N ARG A 2 18.98 -10.55 94.98
CA ARG A 2 18.99 -10.08 93.56
C ARG A 2 20.08 -9.00 93.31
N THR A 3 21.08 -9.09 92.42
CA THR A 3 21.42 -9.86 91.20
C THR A 3 22.86 -9.42 90.80
N ALA A 4 23.87 -10.28 90.60
CA ALA A 4 24.36 -10.95 89.37
C ALA A 4 24.84 -10.03 88.21
N LEU A 5 26.13 -10.11 87.83
CA LEU A 5 26.62 -10.48 86.47
C LEU A 5 28.17 -10.60 86.42
N GLY A 6 28.69 -11.73 85.89
CA GLY A 6 30.11 -12.02 85.66
C GLY A 6 30.52 -11.86 84.18
N VAL A 7 31.77 -11.42 83.89
CA VAL A 7 33.00 -12.20 83.51
C VAL A 7 32.79 -13.02 82.21
N VAL A 8 33.61 -12.95 81.14
CA VAL A 8 34.95 -13.57 81.00
C VAL A 8 35.63 -13.13 79.67
N VAL A 9 36.96 -13.06 79.75
CA VAL A 9 38.05 -12.77 78.80
C VAL A 9 38.32 -13.92 77.81
N ALA A 10 38.90 -13.66 76.62
CA ALA A 10 39.90 -14.58 76.04
C ALA A 10 40.77 -13.93 74.95
N SER A 11 42.08 -14.13 75.10
CA SER A 11 43.20 -13.70 74.25
C SER A 11 43.65 -14.80 73.26
N ALA A 12 44.46 -14.42 72.25
CA ALA A 12 45.60 -15.15 71.61
C ALA A 12 45.66 -14.86 70.09
N LEU A 13 46.74 -14.98 69.30
CA LEU A 13 48.22 -14.91 69.38
C LEU A 13 48.72 -15.32 67.95
N CYS A 14 49.83 -14.76 67.44
CA CYS A 14 50.69 -15.25 66.32
C CYS A 14 50.10 -15.26 64.87
N ALA A 15 50.84 -15.12 63.75
CA ALA A 15 52.28 -15.02 63.42
C ALA A 15 52.48 -14.45 61.98
N ILE A 16 53.72 -14.08 61.66
CA ILE A 16 54.26 -13.47 60.41
C ILE A 16 54.70 -14.57 59.40
N VAL A 17 54.43 -14.46 58.08
CA VAL A 17 55.35 -14.84 56.94
C VAL A 17 54.86 -14.23 55.57
N PRO A 18 55.60 -14.31 54.43
CA PRO A 18 56.12 -13.17 53.66
C PRO A 18 55.36 -12.83 52.36
N SER A 19 55.60 -11.64 51.83
CA SER A 19 55.06 -11.12 50.57
C SER A 19 55.62 -11.84 49.34
N GLY A 20 55.04 -12.98 48.98
CA GLY A 20 55.26 -13.64 47.69
C GLY A 20 54.58 -12.88 46.55
N ARG A 21 55.26 -12.77 45.39
CA ARG A 21 54.77 -12.13 44.17
C ARG A 21 53.40 -12.70 43.75
N ALA A 22 52.33 -11.94 43.98
CA ALA A 22 51.05 -12.20 43.35
C ALA A 22 51.09 -11.63 41.93
N VAL A 23 51.43 -12.48 40.96
CA VAL A 23 50.99 -12.27 39.58
C VAL A 23 49.49 -12.52 39.60
N ALA A 24 48.71 -11.44 39.72
CA ALA A 24 47.28 -11.50 39.46
C ALA A 24 47.12 -11.74 37.95
N GLN A 25 47.18 -13.00 37.53
CA GLN A 25 46.69 -13.38 36.21
C GLN A 25 45.19 -13.54 36.36
N GLU A 26 44.49 -12.42 36.16
CA GLU A 26 43.05 -12.41 35.95
C GLU A 26 42.80 -13.17 34.64
N ALA A 27 42.59 -14.47 34.79
CA ALA A 27 42.04 -15.29 33.74
C ALA A 27 40.60 -14.81 33.53
N ALA A 28 40.46 -13.76 32.72
CA ALA A 28 39.23 -13.47 32.02
C ALA A 28 38.98 -14.63 31.07
N GLY A 29 38.43 -15.72 31.62
CA GLY A 29 37.76 -16.76 30.85
C GLY A 29 36.53 -16.14 30.24
N GLY A 30 36.71 -15.43 29.13
CA GLY A 30 35.62 -15.19 28.20
C GLY A 30 35.17 -16.56 27.72
N THR A 31 34.03 -17.02 28.20
CA THR A 31 33.31 -18.09 27.52
C THR A 31 32.92 -17.51 26.16
N GLU A 32 33.79 -17.69 25.17
CA GLU A 32 33.48 -17.35 23.78
C GLU A 32 32.32 -18.26 23.40
N ALA A 33 31.11 -17.69 23.35
CA ALA A 33 29.91 -18.44 23.01
C ALA A 33 30.14 -19.07 21.63
N ALA A 34 29.95 -20.39 21.52
CA ALA A 34 30.10 -21.08 20.24
C ALA A 34 29.19 -20.41 19.19
N THR A 35 29.80 -19.95 18.10
CA THR A 35 29.11 -19.27 17.00
C THR A 35 29.03 -20.17 15.77
N PHE A 36 27.96 -20.04 15.00
CA PHE A 36 27.74 -20.76 13.75
C PHE A 36 27.22 -19.82 12.66
N THR A 37 27.09 -20.33 11.43
CA THR A 37 26.43 -19.59 10.35
C THR A 37 24.93 -19.87 10.35
N LEU A 38 24.13 -18.87 10.72
CA LEU A 38 22.68 -18.93 10.62
C LEU A 38 22.25 -18.74 9.16
N ALA A 39 21.60 -19.74 8.59
CA ALA A 39 20.98 -19.68 7.27
C ALA A 39 19.45 -19.66 7.37
N GLY A 40 18.81 -18.89 6.49
CA GLY A 40 17.35 -18.80 6.49
C GLY A 40 16.76 -18.40 5.15
N GLN A 41 15.43 -18.34 5.10
CA GLN A 41 14.66 -17.91 3.94
C GLN A 41 13.52 -16.97 4.35
N ILE A 42 13.29 -15.96 3.53
CA ILE A 42 12.23 -14.98 3.69
C ILE A 42 11.25 -15.12 2.54
N VAL A 43 9.97 -15.31 2.87
CA VAL A 43 8.89 -15.47 1.89
C VAL A 43 7.73 -14.53 2.18
N ASP A 44 6.98 -14.20 1.13
CA ASP A 44 5.74 -13.45 1.20
C ASP A 44 4.67 -14.30 1.89
N ALA A 45 4.03 -13.75 2.92
CA ALA A 45 3.07 -14.50 3.71
C ALA A 45 1.79 -14.86 2.94
N VAL A 46 1.43 -14.09 1.89
CA VAL A 46 0.19 -14.22 1.12
C VAL A 46 0.34 -15.22 -0.02
N ASN A 47 1.39 -15.09 -0.83
CA ASN A 47 1.57 -15.89 -2.04
C ASN A 47 2.73 -16.90 -1.96
N GLY A 48 3.55 -16.86 -0.89
CA GLY A 48 4.67 -17.77 -0.70
C GLY A 48 5.89 -17.49 -1.58
N ALA A 49 5.91 -16.40 -2.36
CA ALA A 49 7.03 -16.04 -3.21
C ALA A 49 8.25 -15.62 -2.36
N PRO A 50 9.48 -15.88 -2.82
CA PRO A 50 10.68 -15.41 -2.13
C PRO A 50 10.75 -13.88 -2.10
N VAL A 51 11.09 -13.30 -0.93
CA VAL A 51 11.27 -11.85 -0.79
C VAL A 51 12.74 -11.52 -1.00
N ILE A 52 13.03 -10.85 -2.12
CA ILE A 52 14.37 -10.36 -2.49
C ILE A 52 14.70 -9.06 -1.74
N ALA A 53 15.99 -8.87 -1.44
CA ALA A 53 16.56 -7.63 -0.90
C ALA A 53 16.05 -7.21 0.50
N ALA A 54 15.40 -8.11 1.23
CA ALA A 54 14.98 -7.86 2.61
C ALA A 54 16.19 -7.79 3.55
N LEU A 55 16.20 -6.78 4.41
CA LEU A 55 17.27 -6.49 5.36
C LEU A 55 16.96 -7.17 6.70
N VAL A 56 17.78 -8.12 7.11
CA VAL A 56 17.71 -8.83 8.39
C VAL A 56 18.72 -8.21 9.35
N LYS A 57 18.28 -7.74 10.51
CA LYS A 57 19.12 -7.13 11.54
C LYS A 57 18.96 -7.86 12.86
N VAL A 58 20.08 -8.03 13.56
CA VAL A 58 20.11 -8.56 14.94
C VAL A 58 20.78 -7.49 15.80
N PRO A 59 20.01 -6.53 16.36
CA PRO A 59 20.57 -5.30 16.92
C PRO A 59 21.59 -5.54 18.04
N ALA A 60 21.32 -6.50 18.93
CA ALA A 60 22.21 -6.84 20.04
C ALA A 60 23.59 -7.32 19.58
N LEU A 61 23.65 -8.02 18.44
CA LEU A 61 24.89 -8.54 17.85
C LEU A 61 25.49 -7.61 16.79
N ARG A 62 24.78 -6.54 16.42
CA ARG A 62 25.13 -5.63 15.30
C ARG A 62 25.34 -6.36 13.96
N LEU A 63 24.72 -7.54 13.81
CA LEU A 63 24.78 -8.30 12.57
C LEU A 63 23.67 -7.87 11.62
N VAL A 64 24.01 -7.82 10.34
CA VAL A 64 23.10 -7.46 9.25
C VAL A 64 23.33 -8.36 8.05
N ALA A 65 22.25 -8.83 7.43
CA ALA A 65 22.27 -9.57 6.18
C ALA A 65 21.17 -9.09 5.24
N THR A 66 21.34 -9.31 3.94
CA THR A 66 20.33 -9.01 2.91
C THR A 66 19.94 -10.31 2.21
N SER A 67 18.65 -10.51 1.96
CA SER A 67 18.17 -11.70 1.23
C SER A 67 18.46 -11.61 -0.27
N GLY A 68 18.86 -12.74 -0.87
CA GLY A 68 19.11 -12.87 -2.30
C GLY A 68 17.85 -13.08 -3.15
N VAL A 69 18.02 -13.32 -4.45
CA VAL A 69 16.92 -13.52 -5.43
C VAL A 69 15.97 -14.68 -5.10
N ASN A 70 16.43 -15.65 -4.30
CA ASN A 70 15.65 -16.80 -3.84
C ASN A 70 15.13 -16.61 -2.40
N GLY A 71 15.22 -15.41 -1.85
CA GLY A 71 14.81 -15.05 -0.49
C GLY A 71 15.75 -15.58 0.60
N ARG A 72 16.88 -16.21 0.26
CA ARG A 72 17.81 -16.78 1.25
C ARG A 72 18.76 -15.72 1.80
N PHE A 73 19.09 -15.83 3.08
CA PHE A 73 20.09 -15.00 3.76
C PHE A 73 21.03 -15.88 4.60
N ARG A 74 22.19 -15.32 4.96
CA ARG A 74 23.17 -15.93 5.86
C ARG A 74 23.76 -14.88 6.80
N LEU A 75 23.87 -15.22 8.07
CA LEU A 75 24.55 -14.44 9.10
C LEU A 75 25.68 -15.30 9.67
N ALA A 76 26.92 -14.85 9.52
CA ALA A 76 28.09 -15.52 10.11
C ALA A 76 28.24 -15.14 11.58
N ASP A 77 29.07 -15.89 12.31
CA ASP A 77 29.45 -15.61 13.70
C ASP A 77 28.23 -15.42 14.64
N PHE A 78 27.19 -16.23 14.42
CA PHE A 78 25.94 -16.15 15.18
C PHE A 78 25.97 -17.08 16.40
N PRO A 79 25.88 -16.57 17.64
CA PRO A 79 25.85 -17.39 18.85
C PRO A 79 24.47 -18.04 19.08
N GLU A 80 24.46 -19.24 19.64
CA GLU A 80 23.22 -19.89 20.06
C GLU A 80 22.49 -19.09 21.15
N GLY A 81 21.15 -19.14 21.14
CA GLY A 81 20.32 -18.48 22.15
C GLY A 81 19.08 -17.83 21.57
N THR A 82 18.45 -16.98 22.38
CA THR A 82 17.26 -16.23 21.98
C THR A 82 17.66 -14.80 21.66
N TRP A 83 17.33 -14.36 20.45
CA TRP A 83 17.72 -13.05 19.93
C TRP A 83 16.54 -12.34 19.29
N ASP A 84 16.50 -11.03 19.48
CA ASP A 84 15.54 -10.17 18.78
C ASP A 84 16.04 -9.90 17.36
N ILE A 85 15.16 -10.16 16.40
CA ILE A 85 15.39 -9.95 14.98
C ILE A 85 14.43 -8.91 14.46
N VAL A 86 14.96 -8.04 13.60
CA VAL A 86 14.20 -7.06 12.84
C VAL A 86 14.41 -7.34 11.35
N VAL A 87 13.32 -7.51 10.59
CA VAL A 87 13.38 -7.68 9.15
C VAL A 87 12.58 -6.57 8.47
N GLU A 88 13.22 -5.88 7.53
CA GLU A 88 12.65 -4.75 6.79
C GLU A 88 12.75 -5.01 5.29
N GLN A 89 11.68 -4.70 4.55
CA GLN A 89 11.73 -4.63 3.09
C GLN A 89 10.69 -3.64 2.58
N LEU A 90 11.04 -2.89 1.53
CA LEU A 90 10.08 -1.97 0.91
C LEU A 90 8.85 -2.73 0.42
N GLY A 91 7.66 -2.26 0.79
CA GLY A 91 6.39 -2.91 0.44
C GLY A 91 5.98 -4.04 1.39
N TYR A 92 6.65 -4.20 2.55
CA TYR A 92 6.36 -5.19 3.59
C TYR A 92 6.38 -4.55 4.98
N HIS A 93 5.57 -5.08 5.91
CA HIS A 93 5.60 -4.62 7.30
C HIS A 93 6.91 -5.06 7.95
N THR A 94 7.49 -4.19 8.78
CA THR A 94 8.67 -4.56 9.58
C THR A 94 8.30 -5.70 10.52
N LEU A 95 8.99 -6.84 10.38
CA LEU A 95 8.83 -7.98 11.27
C LEU A 95 9.82 -7.83 12.42
N THR A 96 9.30 -7.72 13.64
CA THR A 96 10.10 -7.76 14.87
C THR A 96 9.69 -8.94 15.72
N GLY A 97 10.65 -9.73 16.20
CA GLY A 97 10.35 -10.86 17.07
C GLY A 97 11.59 -11.48 17.71
N SER A 98 11.38 -12.11 18.87
CA SER A 98 12.40 -12.90 19.53
C SER A 98 12.37 -14.32 19.00
N VAL A 99 13.51 -14.83 18.55
CA VAL A 99 13.64 -16.20 18.04
C VAL A 99 14.74 -16.92 18.79
N THR A 100 14.45 -18.16 19.19
CA THR A 100 15.45 -19.08 19.74
C THR A 100 16.10 -19.83 18.59
N VAL A 101 17.41 -19.67 18.44
CA VAL A 101 18.20 -20.24 17.35
C VAL A 101 19.29 -21.13 17.96
N ALA A 102 19.44 -22.31 17.40
CA ALA A 102 20.50 -23.26 17.70
C ALA A 102 21.13 -23.74 16.39
N GLU A 103 22.36 -24.24 16.44
CA GLU A 103 23.06 -24.72 15.26
C GLU A 103 22.25 -25.82 14.54
N GLY A 104 22.21 -25.75 13.20
CA GLY A 104 21.47 -26.69 12.36
C GLY A 104 19.99 -26.36 12.12
N ASN A 105 19.38 -25.45 12.89
CA ASN A 105 18.00 -25.00 12.67
C ASN A 105 17.97 -23.78 11.75
N GLY A 106 17.44 -23.96 10.54
CA GLY A 106 17.24 -22.86 9.60
C GLY A 106 16.08 -21.95 10.01
N LEU A 107 16.21 -20.65 9.74
CA LEU A 107 15.19 -19.66 10.10
C LEU A 107 14.30 -19.32 8.91
N ASN A 108 13.01 -19.63 9.01
CA ASN A 108 12.00 -19.28 8.01
C ASN A 108 11.17 -18.10 8.48
N LEU A 109 11.25 -16.98 7.77
CA LEU A 109 10.58 -15.74 8.11
C LEU A 109 9.53 -15.43 7.05
N ARG A 110 8.34 -15.00 7.49
CA ARG A 110 7.25 -14.63 6.60
C ARG A 110 6.97 -13.15 6.76
N LEU A 111 7.09 -12.41 5.67
CA LEU A 111 6.77 -10.99 5.66
C LEU A 111 5.37 -10.78 5.10
N ASN A 112 4.57 -9.99 5.80
CA ASN A 112 3.27 -9.56 5.31
C ASN A 112 3.47 -8.33 4.42
N PRO A 113 2.96 -8.32 3.18
CA PRO A 113 2.99 -7.14 2.32
C PRO A 113 2.35 -5.94 3.03
N ASP A 114 3.05 -4.82 3.02
CA ASP A 114 2.59 -3.51 3.45
C ASP A 114 2.51 -2.64 2.20
N PRO A 115 1.35 -2.62 1.53
CA PRO A 115 1.16 -1.84 0.32
C PRO A 115 1.07 -0.35 0.67
N VAL A 116 2.19 0.28 1.03
CA VAL A 116 2.36 1.71 1.32
C VAL A 116 1.07 2.33 1.89
N ALA A 117 0.80 2.03 3.16
CA ALA A 117 -0.05 2.89 3.96
C ALA A 117 0.74 4.17 4.27
N LEU A 118 0.40 5.28 3.60
CA LEU A 118 0.56 6.57 4.26
C LEU A 118 -0.37 6.52 5.47
N ASP A 119 0.17 6.79 6.66
CA ASP A 119 -0.63 6.90 7.87
C ASP A 119 -1.81 7.84 7.64
N GLU A 120 -3.01 7.27 7.57
CA GLU A 120 -4.12 7.75 8.36
C GLU A 120 -5.10 6.61 8.61
N ILE A 121 -4.81 5.83 9.66
CA ILE A 121 -5.83 5.03 10.33
C ILE A 121 -6.69 6.01 11.14
N ARG A 122 -7.93 6.23 10.72
CA ARG A 122 -9.00 6.62 11.66
C ARG A 122 -10.04 5.50 11.71
N ALA A 123 -10.18 4.99 12.92
CA ALA A 123 -11.04 3.88 13.33
C ALA A 123 -12.40 3.85 12.62
N GLY A 124 -12.74 2.69 12.05
CA GLY A 124 -14.13 2.28 11.78
C GLY A 124 -14.61 2.23 10.33
N GLY A 125 -13.81 2.66 9.34
CA GLY A 125 -14.21 2.67 7.93
C GLY A 125 -13.08 2.28 6.98
N LEU A 126 -13.41 1.60 5.87
CA LEU A 126 -12.50 1.51 4.73
C LEU A 126 -12.21 2.93 4.25
N THR A 127 -10.92 3.28 4.05
CA THR A 127 -10.56 4.53 3.38
C THR A 127 -11.23 4.62 2.01
N TYR A 128 -11.48 5.83 1.51
CA TYR A 128 -12.04 6.02 0.18
C TYR A 128 -11.21 5.29 -0.89
N ARG A 129 -9.87 5.29 -0.79
CA ARG A 129 -8.99 4.61 -1.75
C ARG A 129 -9.23 3.11 -1.78
N THR A 130 -9.34 2.46 -0.62
CA THR A 130 -9.61 1.02 -0.55
C THR A 130 -10.99 0.68 -1.10
N ARG A 131 -12.00 1.51 -0.79
CA ARG A 131 -13.37 1.35 -1.32
C ARG A 131 -13.42 1.50 -2.84
N LEU A 132 -12.79 2.54 -3.39
CA LEU A 132 -12.73 2.80 -4.84
C LEU A 132 -11.91 1.73 -5.57
N LYS A 133 -10.73 1.34 -5.05
CA LYS A 133 -9.91 0.26 -5.60
C LYS A 133 -10.69 -1.05 -5.69
N ARG A 134 -11.46 -1.41 -4.65
CA ARG A 134 -12.31 -2.61 -4.68
C ARG A 134 -13.39 -2.52 -5.76
N ARG A 135 -14.04 -1.36 -5.89
CA ARG A 135 -15.07 -1.12 -6.92
C ARG A 135 -14.47 -1.22 -8.33
N ARG A 136 -13.31 -0.62 -8.55
CA ARG A 136 -12.56 -0.68 -9.81
C ARG A 136 -12.20 -2.12 -10.17
N ASN A 137 -11.63 -2.88 -9.24
CA ASN A 137 -11.30 -4.30 -9.44
C ASN A 137 -12.53 -5.17 -9.73
N ALA A 138 -13.70 -4.82 -9.17
CA ALA A 138 -14.95 -5.53 -9.42
C ALA A 138 -15.55 -5.25 -10.81
N SER A 139 -15.21 -4.13 -11.46
CA SER A 139 -15.81 -3.72 -12.73
C SER A 139 -15.45 -4.60 -13.93
N ARG A 140 -14.42 -5.45 -13.83
CA ARG A 140 -13.83 -6.27 -14.92
C ARG A 140 -13.32 -5.49 -16.14
N ALA A 141 -13.73 -4.24 -16.32
CA ALA A 141 -13.24 -3.30 -17.30
C ALA A 141 -11.79 -2.91 -17.01
N ARG A 142 -11.00 -2.73 -18.08
CA ARG A 142 -9.67 -2.10 -17.97
C ARG A 142 -9.85 -0.74 -17.32
N SER A 143 -9.06 -0.48 -16.29
CA SER A 143 -9.19 0.75 -15.51
C SER A 143 -7.90 1.12 -14.81
N TYR A 144 -7.70 2.41 -14.62
CA TYR A 144 -6.57 2.97 -13.89
C TYR A 144 -6.98 4.20 -13.09
N GLU A 145 -6.08 4.64 -12.23
CA GLU A 145 -6.27 5.76 -11.31
C GLU A 145 -5.21 6.82 -11.58
N LEU A 146 -5.63 8.08 -11.55
CA LEU A 146 -4.78 9.26 -11.50
C LEU A 146 -4.99 9.90 -10.13
N ALA A 147 -3.91 10.09 -9.38
CA ALA A 147 -3.92 10.74 -8.08
C ALA A 147 -2.51 11.29 -7.79
N GLY A 148 -2.42 12.18 -6.80
CA GLY A 148 -1.12 12.72 -6.37
C GLY A 148 -0.37 13.41 -7.51
N GLU A 149 0.92 13.11 -7.68
CA GLU A 149 1.80 13.74 -8.67
C GLU A 149 1.24 13.73 -10.10
N ALA A 150 0.48 12.69 -10.47
CA ALA A 150 -0.13 12.60 -11.78
C ALA A 150 -1.18 13.71 -12.05
N LEU A 151 -1.78 14.27 -11.01
CA LEU A 151 -2.76 15.36 -11.09
C LEU A 151 -2.15 16.72 -10.73
N TRP A 152 -1.27 16.78 -9.72
CA TRP A 152 -0.70 18.05 -9.23
C TRP A 152 0.52 18.54 -10.01
N ASN A 153 1.29 17.64 -10.63
CA ASN A 153 2.52 17.98 -11.36
C ASN A 153 2.37 17.85 -12.89
N THR A 154 1.13 17.60 -13.36
CA THR A 154 0.87 17.53 -14.79
C THR A 154 0.93 18.92 -15.42
N ARG A 155 1.48 18.97 -16.64
CA ARG A 155 1.46 20.18 -17.50
C ARG A 155 0.18 20.34 -18.31
N HIS A 156 -0.70 19.33 -18.28
CA HIS A 156 -1.96 19.37 -19.03
C HIS A 156 -2.95 20.33 -18.37
N GLU A 157 -3.60 21.17 -19.17
CA GLU A 157 -4.50 22.22 -18.67
C GLU A 157 -5.84 21.66 -18.16
N ASN A 158 -6.25 20.50 -18.67
CA ASN A 158 -7.51 19.84 -18.34
C ASN A 158 -7.34 18.31 -18.25
N VAL A 159 -8.37 17.64 -17.70
CA VAL A 159 -8.38 16.19 -17.51
C VAL A 159 -8.50 15.43 -18.84
N TRP A 160 -9.16 16.00 -19.87
CA TRP A 160 -9.31 15.35 -21.17
C TRP A 160 -7.95 15.09 -21.82
N ASP A 161 -7.09 16.09 -21.86
CA ASP A 161 -5.76 16.00 -22.44
C ASP A 161 -4.84 15.11 -21.63
N LEU A 162 -4.97 15.13 -20.30
CA LEU A 162 -4.25 14.23 -19.42
C LEU A 162 -4.59 12.76 -19.71
N VAL A 163 -5.88 12.44 -19.84
CA VAL A 163 -6.33 11.08 -20.21
C VAL A 163 -5.91 10.72 -21.63
N GLY A 164 -6.04 11.65 -22.57
CA GLY A 164 -5.67 11.46 -23.97
C GLY A 164 -4.19 11.18 -24.19
N SER A 165 -3.32 11.75 -23.35
CA SER A 165 -1.86 11.49 -23.39
C SER A 165 -1.47 10.04 -23.11
N ARG A 166 -2.37 9.21 -22.56
CA ARG A 166 -2.06 7.85 -22.11
C ARG A 166 -2.65 6.75 -23.01
N GLU A 167 -3.88 6.90 -23.50
CA GLU A 167 -4.66 5.75 -24.01
C GLU A 167 -5.46 5.98 -25.31
N GLY A 168 -4.92 6.70 -26.30
CA GLY A 168 -5.56 6.82 -27.63
C GLY A 168 -6.96 7.47 -27.61
N PHE A 169 -7.26 8.13 -26.50
CA PHE A 169 -8.47 8.90 -26.24
C PHE A 169 -8.27 10.32 -26.77
N HIS A 170 -9.22 10.84 -27.53
CA HIS A 170 -9.20 12.22 -28.00
C HIS A 170 -10.58 12.82 -27.82
N PHE A 171 -10.69 13.81 -26.94
CA PHE A 171 -11.91 14.56 -26.74
C PHE A 171 -12.26 15.36 -28.01
N GLN A 172 -13.54 15.33 -28.41
CA GLN A 172 -14.05 15.95 -29.65
C GLN A 172 -15.01 17.11 -29.37
N GLY A 173 -15.38 17.35 -28.12
CA GLY A 173 -16.38 18.34 -27.74
C GLY A 173 -17.66 17.71 -27.20
N TYR A 174 -18.77 18.42 -27.34
CA TYR A 174 -20.06 18.02 -26.80
C TYR A 174 -21.10 17.82 -27.89
N SER A 175 -21.96 16.84 -27.67
CA SER A 175 -23.19 16.65 -28.39
C SER A 175 -24.17 17.80 -28.12
N ASN A 176 -25.25 17.92 -28.91
CA ASN A 176 -26.29 18.92 -28.71
C ASN A 176 -27.01 18.81 -27.35
N TYR A 177 -26.88 17.68 -26.68
CA TYR A 177 -27.42 17.41 -25.34
C TYR A 177 -26.39 17.61 -24.22
N GLY A 178 -25.23 18.21 -24.52
CA GLY A 178 -24.15 18.45 -23.56
C GLY A 178 -23.37 17.17 -23.19
N CYS A 179 -23.45 16.14 -24.02
CA CYS A 179 -22.81 14.85 -23.79
C CYS A 179 -21.37 14.87 -24.31
N PRO A 180 -20.35 14.52 -23.51
CA PRO A 180 -18.98 14.55 -23.98
C PRO A 180 -18.77 13.47 -25.04
N LEU A 181 -18.19 13.87 -26.17
CA LEU A 181 -17.85 13.02 -27.29
C LEU A 181 -16.33 12.88 -27.37
N ALA A 182 -15.86 11.67 -27.64
CA ALA A 182 -14.45 11.40 -27.84
C ALA A 182 -14.26 10.34 -28.93
N THR A 183 -13.04 10.21 -29.41
CA THR A 183 -12.60 9.01 -30.14
C THR A 183 -11.68 8.19 -29.25
N ILE A 184 -11.85 6.88 -29.27
CA ILE A 184 -10.97 5.91 -28.61
C ILE A 184 -10.39 5.04 -29.72
N TYR A 185 -9.09 5.17 -29.97
CA TYR A 185 -8.42 4.53 -31.11
C TYR A 185 -9.14 4.80 -32.45
N GLY A 186 -9.65 6.02 -32.63
CA GLY A 186 -10.39 6.44 -33.83
C GLY A 186 -11.88 6.06 -33.86
N VAL A 187 -12.37 5.26 -32.92
CA VAL A 187 -13.79 4.90 -32.82
C VAL A 187 -14.54 5.95 -32.00
N PRO A 188 -15.63 6.55 -32.53
CA PRO A 188 -16.40 7.55 -31.79
C PRO A 188 -17.16 6.90 -30.63
N VAL A 189 -17.03 7.49 -29.45
CA VAL A 189 -17.63 7.02 -28.19
C VAL A 189 -18.23 8.20 -27.45
N VAL A 190 -19.40 7.98 -26.84
CA VAL A 190 -19.99 8.92 -25.88
C VAL A 190 -19.42 8.63 -24.51
N VAL A 191 -18.80 9.63 -23.89
CA VAL A 191 -18.09 9.46 -22.63
C VAL A 191 -19.03 9.60 -21.43
N GLY A 192 -19.03 8.59 -20.57
CA GLY A 192 -19.66 8.66 -19.26
C GLY A 192 -18.83 9.51 -18.29
N LEU A 193 -19.27 10.73 -18.02
CA LEU A 193 -18.56 11.66 -17.14
C LEU A 193 -19.23 11.78 -15.77
N TYR A 194 -18.45 11.62 -14.69
CA TYR A 194 -18.95 11.68 -13.33
C TYR A 194 -18.05 12.57 -12.45
N VAL A 195 -18.67 13.37 -11.60
CA VAL A 195 -18.01 14.08 -10.50
C VAL A 195 -18.68 13.68 -9.20
N ASP A 196 -17.90 13.22 -8.23
CA ASP A 196 -18.39 12.80 -6.91
C ASP A 196 -19.52 11.74 -7.01
N ASP A 197 -19.32 10.76 -7.89
CA ASP A 197 -20.27 9.70 -8.27
C ASP A 197 -21.63 10.16 -8.84
N ARG A 198 -21.76 11.44 -9.20
CA ARG A 198 -22.92 11.98 -9.95
C ARG A 198 -22.52 12.17 -11.39
N ALA A 199 -23.33 11.72 -12.36
CA ALA A 199 -23.00 12.08 -13.74
C ALA A 199 -23.24 13.55 -13.97
N VAL A 200 -22.35 14.10 -14.78
CA VAL A 200 -22.38 15.47 -15.22
C VAL A 200 -22.54 15.45 -16.73
N ARG A 201 -23.35 16.38 -17.21
CA ARG A 201 -23.48 16.74 -18.62
C ARG A 201 -22.88 18.15 -18.68
N ILE A 202 -22.08 18.45 -19.71
CA ILE A 202 -21.26 19.68 -19.92
C ILE A 202 -19.83 19.67 -19.36
N GLY A 203 -19.02 20.58 -19.92
CA GLY A 203 -17.56 20.66 -19.78
C GLY A 203 -17.02 21.17 -18.47
N ILE A 204 -17.34 20.45 -17.40
CA ILE A 204 -16.72 20.67 -16.10
C ILE A 204 -15.18 20.61 -16.22
N PHE A 205 -14.63 19.65 -16.96
CA PHE A 205 -13.18 19.57 -17.16
C PHE A 205 -12.58 20.71 -17.98
N ASP A 206 -13.39 21.51 -18.67
CA ASP A 206 -12.89 22.69 -19.39
C ASP A 206 -12.69 23.88 -18.44
N GLN A 207 -13.26 23.81 -17.23
CA GLN A 207 -13.23 24.86 -16.20
C GLN A 207 -12.36 24.50 -15.00
N TYR A 208 -11.93 23.24 -14.90
CA TYR A 208 -11.14 22.72 -13.78
C TYR A 208 -9.83 22.11 -14.27
N LYS A 209 -8.75 22.43 -13.57
CA LYS A 209 -7.45 21.81 -13.79
C LYS A 209 -7.45 20.39 -13.22
N PRO A 210 -6.57 19.49 -13.70
CA PRO A 210 -6.43 18.17 -13.08
C PRO A 210 -6.16 18.21 -11.58
N ALA A 211 -5.40 19.22 -11.14
CA ALA A 211 -5.07 19.47 -9.73
C ALA A 211 -6.28 19.82 -8.85
N ASP A 212 -7.40 20.29 -9.42
CA ASP A 212 -8.61 20.60 -8.64
C ASP A 212 -9.33 19.32 -8.17
N PHE A 213 -8.94 18.17 -8.71
CA PHE A 213 -9.44 16.85 -8.31
C PHE A 213 -8.42 16.12 -7.45
N ALA A 214 -8.92 15.44 -6.42
CA ALA A 214 -8.09 14.60 -5.56
C ALA A 214 -7.79 13.23 -6.19
N LEU A 215 -8.71 12.72 -7.00
CA LEU A 215 -8.60 11.42 -7.65
C LEU A 215 -9.44 11.39 -8.94
N VAL A 216 -8.90 10.80 -10.01
CA VAL A 216 -9.63 10.50 -11.24
C VAL A 216 -9.48 9.02 -11.57
N GLU A 217 -10.60 8.31 -11.72
CA GLU A 217 -10.64 6.94 -12.24
C GLU A 217 -11.04 6.96 -13.72
N VAL A 218 -10.29 6.21 -14.53
CA VAL A 218 -10.56 6.05 -15.95
C VAL A 218 -10.88 4.59 -16.21
N TYR A 219 -11.97 4.34 -16.92
CA TYR A 219 -12.45 3.03 -17.31
C TYR A 219 -12.54 2.93 -18.83
N GLU A 220 -12.27 1.74 -19.35
CA GLU A 220 -12.42 1.39 -20.77
C GLU A 220 -11.78 2.43 -21.70
N PHE A 221 -10.51 2.76 -21.44
CA PHE A 221 -9.73 3.71 -22.26
C PHE A 221 -10.29 5.15 -22.29
N GLY A 222 -11.14 5.52 -21.34
CA GLY A 222 -11.78 6.84 -21.28
C GLY A 222 -13.25 6.83 -21.68
N ALA A 223 -13.85 5.68 -21.98
CA ALA A 223 -15.29 5.60 -22.21
C ALA A 223 -16.11 5.97 -20.96
N ALA A 224 -15.53 5.79 -19.76
CA ALA A 224 -16.05 6.42 -18.55
C ALA A 224 -14.93 7.03 -17.70
N ILE A 225 -15.13 8.27 -17.27
CA ILE A 225 -14.20 9.03 -16.43
C ILE A 225 -14.94 9.50 -15.20
N LYS A 226 -14.38 9.20 -14.03
CA LYS A 226 -14.92 9.60 -12.74
C LYS A 226 -13.91 10.44 -11.99
N ALA A 227 -14.24 11.69 -11.71
CA ALA A 227 -13.40 12.59 -10.93
C ALA A 227 -13.99 12.82 -9.54
N TYR A 228 -13.12 13.02 -8.56
CA TYR A 228 -13.48 13.11 -7.15
C TYR A 228 -12.82 14.30 -6.47
N THR A 229 -13.62 15.06 -5.75
CA THR A 229 -13.15 16.17 -4.90
C THR A 229 -12.68 15.65 -3.54
N GLN A 230 -11.71 16.32 -2.92
CA GLN A 230 -11.24 15.96 -1.57
C GLN A 230 -12.39 15.91 -0.54
N PRO A 231 -13.29 16.91 -0.46
CA PRO A 231 -14.40 16.88 0.51
C PRO A 231 -15.36 15.70 0.32
N TYR A 232 -15.55 15.22 -0.90
CA TYR A 232 -16.35 14.03 -1.17
C TYR A 232 -15.66 12.75 -0.69
N LEU A 233 -14.36 12.60 -0.96
CA LEU A 233 -13.57 11.44 -0.53
C LEU A 233 -13.47 11.34 1.01
N ASP A 234 -13.34 12.47 1.69
CA ASP A 234 -13.37 12.54 3.16
C ASP A 234 -14.72 12.08 3.72
N ARG A 235 -15.82 12.47 3.07
CA ARG A 235 -17.16 12.00 3.40
C ARG A 235 -17.32 10.50 3.16
N MET A 236 -16.81 10.00 2.04
CA MET A 236 -16.83 8.58 1.69
C MET A 236 -16.10 7.69 2.70
N THR A 237 -15.06 8.24 3.34
CA THR A 237 -14.31 7.57 4.42
C THR A 237 -15.09 7.57 5.74
N ARG A 238 -15.78 8.67 6.07
CA ARG A 238 -16.60 8.79 7.29
C ARG A 238 -17.91 7.98 7.22
N GLU A 239 -18.51 7.86 6.04
CA GLU A 239 -19.85 7.28 5.89
C GLU A 239 -19.83 5.82 5.42
N ARG A 240 -20.48 4.94 6.21
CA ARG A 240 -20.56 3.49 5.92
C ARG A 240 -21.43 3.17 4.69
N ARG A 241 -22.35 4.06 4.30
CA ARG A 241 -23.12 3.99 3.03
C ARG A 241 -23.18 5.38 2.40
N VAL A 242 -22.33 5.66 1.42
CA VAL A 242 -22.60 6.79 0.51
C VAL A 242 -23.69 6.30 -0.44
N ALA A 243 -24.81 7.02 -0.50
CA ALA A 243 -25.85 6.76 -1.49
C ALA A 243 -25.22 6.91 -2.88
N VAL A 244 -24.92 5.78 -3.52
CA VAL A 244 -24.55 5.77 -4.93
C VAL A 244 -25.81 6.21 -5.66
N SER A 245 -25.78 7.41 -6.25
CA SER A 245 -26.82 7.83 -7.17
C SER A 245 -27.00 6.71 -8.19
N SER A 246 -28.17 6.07 -8.16
CA SER A 246 -28.58 5.07 -9.14
C SER A 246 -28.28 5.64 -10.52
N THR A 247 -27.50 4.86 -11.29
CA THR A 247 -27.14 5.03 -12.70
C THR A 247 -27.65 6.34 -13.29
N PRO A 248 -26.83 7.39 -13.34
CA PRO A 248 -27.20 8.56 -14.11
C PRO A 248 -27.44 8.09 -15.53
N SER A 249 -28.56 8.49 -16.10
CA SER A 249 -28.93 8.15 -17.46
C SER A 249 -27.70 8.33 -18.36
N LEU A 250 -27.25 7.22 -18.96
CA LEU A 250 -26.40 7.25 -20.13
C LEU A 250 -26.94 8.35 -21.04
N CYS A 251 -26.05 9.14 -21.64
CA CYS A 251 -26.43 10.18 -22.58
C CYS A 251 -27.51 9.66 -23.53
N PRO A 252 -28.66 10.36 -23.65
CA PRO A 252 -29.74 9.88 -24.48
C PRO A 252 -29.17 9.71 -25.88
N PRO A 253 -29.36 8.54 -26.51
CA PRO A 253 -28.86 8.32 -27.85
C PRO A 253 -29.38 9.43 -28.80
N GLU A 254 -28.52 9.97 -29.66
CA GLU A 254 -28.93 11.05 -30.57
C GLU A 254 -29.80 10.51 -31.71
N PRO A 255 -30.81 11.27 -32.17
CA PRO A 255 -31.49 10.96 -33.40
C PRO A 255 -30.52 11.06 -34.57
N ARG A 256 -30.53 10.05 -35.45
CA ARG A 256 -29.64 10.01 -36.62
C ARG A 256 -30.42 10.45 -37.84
N THR A 257 -29.89 11.38 -38.62
CA THR A 257 -30.48 11.70 -39.92
C THR A 257 -29.98 10.70 -40.97
N ILE A 258 -30.88 9.93 -41.57
CA ILE A 258 -30.56 9.03 -42.69
C ILE A 258 -31.19 9.53 -43.98
N TYR A 259 -30.53 9.33 -45.11
CA TYR A 259 -31.11 9.60 -46.42
C TYR A 259 -31.83 8.35 -46.92
N ARG A 260 -33.16 8.41 -47.04
CA ARG A 260 -33.99 7.28 -47.47
C ARG A 260 -35.07 7.78 -48.43
N ARG A 261 -35.13 7.17 -49.63
CA ARG A 261 -36.13 7.49 -50.67
C ARG A 261 -36.19 8.99 -51.03
N GLY A 262 -35.03 9.62 -51.23
CA GLY A 262 -34.97 11.01 -51.69
C GLY A 262 -35.22 12.09 -50.63
N ARG A 263 -35.32 11.72 -49.35
CA ARG A 263 -35.49 12.68 -48.24
C ARG A 263 -34.60 12.32 -47.06
N TYR A 264 -34.20 13.34 -46.31
CA TYR A 264 -33.58 13.18 -45.00
C TYR A 264 -34.66 12.85 -43.97
N VAL A 265 -34.46 11.77 -43.22
CA VAL A 265 -35.38 11.28 -42.20
C VAL A 265 -34.65 11.22 -40.87
N GLN A 266 -35.21 11.87 -39.84
CA GLN A 266 -34.73 11.73 -38.46
C GLN A 266 -35.15 10.36 -37.93
N VAL A 267 -34.17 9.51 -37.64
CA VAL A 267 -34.36 8.23 -36.96
C VAL A 267 -34.22 8.51 -35.47
N PRO A 268 -35.30 8.43 -34.68
CA PRO A 268 -35.18 8.54 -33.24
C PRO A 268 -34.26 7.42 -32.74
N PRO A 269 -33.52 7.68 -31.66
CA PRO A 269 -32.60 6.69 -31.15
C PRO A 269 -33.31 5.39 -30.77
N GLY A 270 -32.69 4.25 -31.08
CA GLY A 270 -33.26 2.93 -30.74
C GLY A 270 -33.30 2.73 -29.22
N THR A 271 -34.48 2.42 -28.69
CA THR A 271 -34.61 1.77 -27.38
C THR A 271 -33.93 0.41 -27.46
N GLY A 272 -32.93 0.16 -26.61
CA GLY A 272 -32.33 -1.17 -26.46
C GLY A 272 -33.38 -2.23 -26.10
N PRO A 273 -33.04 -3.53 -26.22
CA PRO A 273 -33.99 -4.61 -26.04
C PRO A 273 -34.35 -4.72 -24.55
N GLY A 274 -35.50 -4.18 -24.17
CA GLY A 274 -35.96 -4.18 -22.77
C GLY A 274 -37.28 -3.45 -22.52
N GLY A 275 -37.91 -2.85 -23.52
CA GLY A 275 -39.28 -2.35 -23.42
C GLY A 275 -40.25 -3.40 -23.95
N ALA A 276 -40.68 -4.31 -23.09
CA ALA A 276 -41.82 -5.18 -23.36
C ALA A 276 -43.08 -4.31 -23.53
N GLY A 277 -43.76 -4.50 -24.66
CA GLY A 277 -45.21 -4.32 -24.78
C GLY A 277 -45.87 -5.68 -24.70
#